data_AF-A0A816F3B6-F1
#
_entry.id   AF-A0A816F3B6-F1
#
_cell.length_a   1.000
_cell.length_b   1.000
_cell.length_c   1.000
_cell.angle_alpha   90.00
_cell.angle_beta   90.00
_cell.angle_gamma   90.00
#
_symmetry.space_group_name_H-M   'P 1'
#
loop_
_entity.id
_entity.type
_entity.pdbx_description
1 polymer ?
#
loop_
_entity_poly.entity_id
_entity_poly.type
_entity_poly.pdbx_seq_one_letter_code
_entity_poly.pdbx_strand_id
1 'polypeptide(L)'
;MVSNESGTISYDYTNIYIPREVRFWILLPFNIISLACSLFQLFHLLTKRILRIALNNHSIIAILFTGLSSQVIDILFFITYLRLGYIWFQTPIFCRFWWCVDTEAFAVTVFLVM
;
A
#
# COMPACT_ATOMS: atom_id res chain seq x y z
N MET A 1 -37.87 23.23 42.38
CA MET A 1 -37.51 21.82 42.12
C MET A 1 -36.50 21.83 40.99
N VAL A 2 -35.31 21.33 41.28
CA VAL A 2 -34.19 21.20 40.35
C VAL A 2 -34.51 20.02 39.42
N SER A 3 -34.61 20.28 38.12
CA SER A 3 -34.54 19.24 37.10
C SER A 3 -33.21 19.38 36.40
N ASN A 4 -32.28 18.52 36.83
CA ASN A 4 -30.91 18.45 36.39
C ASN A 4 -30.90 17.61 35.10
N GLU A 5 -31.02 18.25 33.94
CA GLU A 5 -30.87 17.56 32.66
C GLU A 5 -29.38 17.33 32.42
N SER A 6 -28.95 16.12 32.78
CA SER A 6 -27.65 15.57 32.43
C SER A 6 -27.49 15.67 30.91
N GLY A 7 -26.78 16.71 30.48
CA GLY A 7 -26.28 16.85 29.12
C GLY A 7 -25.30 15.72 28.86
N THR A 8 -25.82 14.57 28.45
CA THR A 8 -25.01 13.54 27.80
C THR A 8 -24.55 14.13 26.48
N ILE A 9 -23.31 14.64 26.47
CA ILE A 9 -22.59 15.01 25.26
C ILE A 9 -22.43 13.71 24.48
N SER A 10 -23.38 13.43 23.58
CA SER A 10 -23.20 12.41 22.57
C SER A 10 -22.08 12.92 21.66
N TYR A 11 -20.87 12.43 21.88
CA TYR A 11 -19.82 12.49 20.87
C TYR A 11 -20.34 11.66 19.70
N ASP A 12 -21.09 12.32 18.81
CA ASP A 12 -21.32 11.81 17.47
C ASP A 12 -19.92 11.76 16.88
N TYR A 13 -19.33 10.57 16.89
CA TYR A 13 -18.18 10.24 16.07
C TYR A 13 -18.70 10.30 14.63
N THR A 14 -18.98 11.51 14.15
CA THR A 14 -19.17 11.81 12.74
C THR A 14 -17.86 11.40 12.12
N ASN A 15 -17.81 10.13 11.71
CA ASN A 15 -16.81 9.60 10.82
C ASN A 15 -16.69 10.66 9.74
N ILE A 16 -15.56 11.36 9.70
CA ILE A 16 -15.26 12.31 8.64
C ILE A 16 -15.20 11.43 7.39
N TYR A 17 -16.35 11.22 6.77
CA TYR A 17 -16.52 10.34 5.64
C TYR A 17 -16.00 11.12 4.45
N ILE A 18 -14.68 11.09 4.28
CA ILE A 18 -14.03 11.70 3.14
C ILE A 18 -14.64 11.06 1.90
N PRO A 19 -15.27 11.85 1.00
CA PRO A 19 -15.93 11.32 -0.18
C PRO A 19 -14.95 10.47 -1.00
N ARG A 20 -15.42 9.37 -1.58
CA ARG A 20 -14.60 8.44 -2.39
C ARG A 20 -13.83 9.17 -3.49
N GLU A 21 -14.45 10.16 -4.11
CA GLU A 21 -13.86 11.00 -5.15
C GLU A 21 -12.66 11.80 -4.62
N VAL A 22 -12.78 12.40 -3.42
CA VAL A 22 -11.69 13.18 -2.83
C VAL A 22 -10.49 12.28 -2.51
N ARG A 23 -10.74 11.08 -2.00
CA ARG A 23 -9.69 10.07 -1.78
C ARG A 23 -9.00 9.69 -3.09
N PHE A 24 -9.78 9.43 -4.14
CA PHE A 24 -9.25 9.10 -5.46
C PHE A 24 -8.32 10.19 -6.01
N TRP A 25 -8.77 11.45 -5.99
CA TRP A 25 -8.00 12.57 -6.54
C TRP A 25 -6.70 12.87 -5.79
N ILE A 26 -6.63 12.59 -4.48
CA ILE A 26 -5.42 12.77 -3.69
C ILE A 26 -4.46 11.59 -3.86
N LEU A 27 -4.99 10.37 -3.84
CA LEU A 27 -4.17 9.15 -3.92
C LEU A 27 -3.55 8.95 -5.31
N LEU A 28 -4.24 9.35 -6.37
CA LEU A 28 -3.78 9.13 -7.74
C LEU A 28 -2.44 9.81 -8.07
N PRO A 29 -2.26 11.14 -7.88
CA PRO A 29 -0.99 11.79 -8.16
C PRO A 29 0.11 11.36 -7.18
N PHE A 30 -0.22 11.16 -5.91
CA PHE A 30 0.74 10.69 -4.90
C PHE A 30 1.28 9.30 -5.26
N ASN A 31 0.40 8.41 -5.72
CA ASN A 31 0.79 7.07 -6.16
C ASN A 31 1.67 7.13 -7.41
N ILE A 32 1.33 7.96 -8.42
CA ILE A 32 2.16 8.12 -9.62
C ILE A 32 3.58 8.57 -9.25
N ILE A 33 3.71 9.54 -8.34
CA ILE A 33 5.00 10.06 -7.87
C ILE A 33 5.75 8.96 -7.11
N SER A 34 5.08 8.26 -6.20
CA SER A 34 5.68 7.16 -5.43
C SER A 34 6.17 6.04 -6.36
N LEU A 35 5.36 5.64 -7.33
CA LEU A 35 5.69 4.62 -8.31
C LEU A 35 6.90 5.02 -9.15
N ALA A 36 6.93 6.26 -9.64
CA ALA A 36 8.04 6.79 -10.42
C ALA A 36 9.34 6.81 -9.59
N CYS A 37 9.26 7.17 -8.31
CA CYS A 37 10.40 7.14 -7.38
C CYS A 37 10.93 5.71 -7.19
N SER A 38 10.04 4.75 -6.90
CA SER A 38 10.40 3.34 -6.72
C SER A 38 11.02 2.74 -8.00
N LEU A 39 10.47 3.06 -9.18
CA LEU A 39 11.03 2.63 -10.47
C LEU A 39 12.40 3.26 -10.74
N PHE A 40 12.56 4.55 -10.45
CA PHE A 40 13.85 5.22 -10.59
C PHE A 40 14.91 4.60 -9.68
N GLN A 41 14.55 4.28 -8.44
CA GLN A 41 15.45 3.64 -7.50
C GLN A 41 15.86 2.24 -7.95
N LEU A 42 14.90 1.44 -8.43
CA LEU A 42 15.16 0.13 -9.03
C LEU A 42 16.07 0.23 -10.27
N PHE A 43 15.79 1.18 -11.16
CA PHE A 43 16.59 1.42 -12.36
C PHE A 43 18.02 1.84 -12.03
N HIS A 44 18.19 2.74 -11.06
CA HIS A 44 19.51 3.19 -10.60
C HIS A 44 20.32 2.02 -9.99
N LEU A 45 19.67 1.15 -9.19
CA LEU A 45 20.25 -0.08 -8.64
C LEU A 45 20.67 -1.07 -9.72
N LEU A 46 19.82 -1.31 -10.72
CA LEU A 46 20.11 -2.21 -11.84
C LEU A 46 21.25 -1.69 -12.75
N THR A 47 21.31 -0.37 -12.95
CA THR A 47 22.31 0.27 -13.81
C THR A 47 23.70 0.23 -13.19
N LYS A 48 23.83 0.39 -11.86
CA LYS A 48 25.13 0.29 -11.18
C LYS A 48 25.61 -1.15 -11.07
N ARG A 49 26.50 -1.53 -12.00
CA ARG A 49 27.14 -2.87 -12.09
C ARG A 49 27.90 -3.27 -10.82
N ILE A 50 28.43 -2.32 -10.06
CA ILE A 50 29.14 -2.56 -8.78
C ILE A 50 28.19 -3.05 -7.68
N LEU A 51 26.91 -2.67 -7.71
CA LEU A 51 25.93 -3.22 -6.76
C LEU A 51 25.55 -4.66 -7.14
N ARG A 52 25.44 -5.01 -8.42
CA ARG A 52 25.05 -6.37 -8.85
C ARG A 52 25.98 -7.51 -8.41
N ILE A 53 27.22 -7.22 -8.01
CA ILE A 53 28.22 -8.26 -7.68
C ILE A 53 28.18 -8.66 -6.20
N ALA A 54 27.60 -7.84 -5.31
CA ALA A 54 27.45 -8.21 -3.91
C ALA A 54 26.17 -9.02 -3.71
N LEU A 55 26.29 -10.20 -3.09
CA LEU A 55 25.17 -11.13 -2.82
C LEU A 55 24.00 -10.46 -2.07
N ASN A 56 24.29 -9.48 -1.20
CA ASN A 56 23.30 -8.67 -0.49
C ASN A 56 22.47 -7.73 -1.37
N ASN A 57 22.89 -7.43 -2.59
CA ASN A 57 22.11 -6.56 -3.47
C ASN A 57 21.03 -7.33 -4.24
N HIS A 58 21.12 -8.66 -4.35
CA HIS A 58 20.03 -9.47 -4.91
C HIS A 58 18.79 -9.46 -4.00
N SER A 59 18.97 -9.52 -2.67
CA SER A 59 17.86 -9.39 -1.72
C SER A 59 17.27 -7.97 -1.75
N ILE A 60 18.10 -6.92 -1.83
CA ILE A 60 17.62 -5.54 -1.96
C ILE A 60 16.79 -5.35 -3.23
N ILE A 61 17.21 -5.92 -4.36
CA ILE A 61 16.44 -5.88 -5.62
C ILE A 61 15.12 -6.65 -5.46
N ALA A 62 15.13 -7.82 -4.82
CA ALA A 62 13.91 -8.60 -4.56
C ALA A 62 12.94 -7.85 -3.64
N ILE A 63 13.43 -7.18 -2.60
CA ILE A 63 12.61 -6.34 -1.71
C ILE A 63 12.00 -5.18 -2.47
N LEU A 64 12.80 -4.43 -3.24
CA LEU A 64 12.29 -3.32 -4.05
C LEU A 64 11.24 -3.82 -5.04
N PHE A 65 11.46 -4.95 -5.69
CA PHE A 65 10.52 -5.52 -6.65
C PHE A 65 9.21 -5.97 -5.98
N THR A 66 9.31 -6.60 -4.81
CA THR A 66 8.13 -7.04 -4.04
C THR A 66 7.34 -5.84 -3.54
N GLY A 67 8.00 -4.85 -2.94
CA GLY A 67 7.35 -3.62 -2.48
C GLY A 67 6.69 -2.82 -3.60
N LEU A 68 7.32 -2.76 -4.79
CA LEU A 68 6.74 -2.10 -5.96
C LEU A 68 5.53 -2.89 -6.49
N SER A 69 5.59 -4.21 -6.48
CA SER A 69 4.48 -5.09 -6.87
C SER A 69 3.29 -4.94 -5.92
N SER A 70 3.52 -4.98 -4.61
CA SER A 70 2.49 -4.74 -3.60
C SER A 70 1.89 -3.35 -3.80
N GLN A 71 2.70 -2.30 -3.88
CA GLN A 71 2.23 -0.92 -4.04
C GLN A 71 1.39 -0.72 -5.31
N VAL A 72 1.79 -1.33 -6.43
CA VAL A 72 1.01 -1.32 -7.68
C VAL A 72 -0.32 -2.01 -7.49
N ILE A 73 -0.31 -3.24 -6.99
CA ILE A 73 -1.53 -4.04 -6.92
C ILE A 73 -2.46 -3.49 -5.82
N ASP A 74 -1.96 -3.18 -4.63
CA ASP A 74 -2.73 -2.60 -3.51
C ASP A 74 -3.46 -1.35 -3.97
N ILE A 75 -2.70 -0.40 -4.54
CA ILE A 75 -3.25 0.92 -4.83
C ILE A 75 -4.11 0.87 -6.08
N LEU A 76 -3.78 0.07 -7.11
CA LEU A 76 -4.67 -0.10 -8.26
C LEU A 76 -6.00 -0.73 -7.86
N PHE A 77 -5.97 -1.73 -6.98
CA PHE A 77 -7.19 -2.37 -6.49
C PHE A 77 -7.99 -1.41 -5.61
N PHE A 78 -7.33 -0.64 -4.75
CA PHE A 78 -7.98 0.38 -3.92
C PHE A 78 -8.63 1.48 -4.77
N ILE A 79 -7.93 1.96 -5.80
CA ILE A 79 -8.44 2.97 -6.73
C ILE A 79 -9.62 2.41 -7.55
N THR A 80 -9.51 1.17 -8.02
CA THR A 80 -10.59 0.50 -8.76
C THR A 80 -11.81 0.30 -7.88
N TYR A 81 -11.60 -0.08 -6.62
CA TYR A 81 -12.65 -0.20 -5.61
C TYR A 81 -13.31 1.16 -5.31
N LEU A 82 -12.52 2.23 -5.16
CA LEU A 82 -13.07 3.58 -4.95
C LEU A 82 -13.98 4.03 -6.10
N ARG A 83 -13.64 3.65 -7.34
CA ARG A 83 -14.38 4.02 -8.55
C ARG A 83 -15.59 3.13 -8.83
N LEU A 84 -15.48 1.80 -8.68
CA LEU A 84 -16.54 0.84 -9.01
C LEU A 84 -17.41 0.45 -7.81
N GLY A 85 -16.92 0.63 -6.57
CA GLY A 85 -17.61 0.21 -5.35
C GLY A 85 -17.54 -1.29 -5.05
N TYR A 86 -16.88 -2.09 -5.89
CA TYR A 86 -16.64 -3.51 -5.69
C TYR A 86 -15.25 -3.92 -6.19
N ILE A 87 -14.72 -5.02 -5.64
CA ILE A 87 -13.40 -5.55 -6.03
C ILE A 87 -13.56 -6.33 -7.34
N TRP A 88 -12.76 -5.97 -8.35
CA TRP A 88 -12.89 -6.54 -9.69
C TRP A 88 -12.35 -7.98 -9.79
N PHE A 89 -11.25 -8.30 -9.07
CA PHE A 89 -10.68 -9.65 -9.01
C PHE A 89 -10.80 -10.25 -7.61
N GLN A 90 -11.90 -10.95 -7.37
CA GLN A 90 -12.21 -11.63 -6.09
C GLN A 90 -11.84 -13.12 -6.11
N THR A 91 -10.95 -13.55 -7.01
CA THR A 91 -10.70 -14.99 -7.17
C THR A 91 -9.88 -15.52 -5.99
N PRO A 92 -10.19 -16.73 -5.48
CA PRO A 92 -9.48 -17.31 -4.33
C PRO A 92 -7.99 -17.54 -4.62
N ILE A 93 -7.64 -17.78 -5.89
CA ILE A 93 -6.25 -17.92 -6.35
C ILE A 93 -5.51 -16.59 -6.22
N PHE A 94 -6.14 -15.50 -6.67
CA PHE A 94 -5.56 -14.17 -6.55
C PHE A 94 -5.40 -13.76 -5.08
N CYS A 95 -6.38 -14.05 -4.23
CA CYS A 95 -6.32 -13.73 -2.80
C CYS A 95 -5.18 -14.49 -2.09
N ARG A 96 -4.91 -15.76 -2.46
CA ARG A 96 -3.76 -16.51 -1.95
C ARG A 96 -2.42 -15.98 -2.47
N PHE A 97 -2.36 -15.63 -3.76
CA PHE A 97 -1.17 -15.02 -4.34
C PHE A 97 -0.87 -13.68 -3.65
N TRP A 98 -1.89 -12.88 -3.43
CA TRP A 98 -1.86 -11.61 -2.73
C TRP A 98 -1.32 -11.76 -1.30
N TRP A 99 -1.90 -12.70 -0.55
CA TRP A 99 -1.43 -13.04 0.79
C TRP A 99 0.03 -13.49 0.80
N CYS A 100 0.45 -14.28 -0.19
CA CYS A 100 1.84 -14.71 -0.32
C CYS A 100 2.77 -13.52 -0.52
N VAL A 101 2.46 -12.63 -1.47
CA VAL A 101 3.25 -11.42 -1.76
C VAL A 101 3.35 -10.51 -0.52
N ASP A 102 2.26 -10.35 0.22
CA ASP A 102 2.23 -9.53 1.43
C ASP A 102 3.06 -10.17 2.56
N THR A 103 2.97 -11.49 2.74
CA THR A 103 3.73 -12.23 3.77
C THR A 103 5.22 -12.31 3.45
N GLU A 104 5.59 -12.47 2.18
CA GLU A 104 6.98 -12.51 1.71
C GLU A 104 7.69 -11.17 1.95
N ALA A 105 6.98 -10.04 1.81
CA ALA A 105 7.52 -8.72 2.12
C ALA A 105 7.93 -8.60 3.60
N PHE A 106 7.15 -9.17 4.52
CA PHE A 106 7.49 -9.20 5.95
C PHE A 106 8.64 -10.16 6.26
N ALA A 107 8.64 -11.36 5.69
CA ALA A 107 9.66 -12.37 5.94
C ALA A 107 11.06 -11.90 5.50
N VAL A 108 11.17 -11.30 4.31
CA VAL A 108 12.45 -10.79 3.80
C VAL A 108 12.95 -9.60 4.63
N THR A 109 12.05 -8.74 5.11
CA THR A 109 12.42 -7.61 5.99
C THR A 109 12.94 -8.10 7.34
N VAL A 110 12.28 -9.08 7.95
CA VAL A 110 12.69 -9.67 9.24
C VAL A 110 14.04 -10.38 9.12
N PHE A 111 14.28 -11.13 8.04
CA PHE A 111 15.56 -11.80 7.78
C PHE A 111 16.74 -10.85 7.51
N LEU A 112 16.48 -9.60 7.13
CA LEU A 112 17.53 -8.61 6.84
C LEU A 112 17.87 -7.76 8.07
N VAL A 113 16.94 -7.65 9.02
CA VAL A 113 17.11 -6.90 10.28
C VAL A 113 17.76 -7.76 11.38
N MET A 114 17.72 -9.08 11.25
CA MET A 114 18.24 -10.06 12.21
C MET A 114 19.58 -10.63 11.76
#